data_AF-A0AAW0B971-F1
#
_entry.id   AF-A0AAW0B971-F1
#
_cell.length_a   1.000
_cell.length_b   1.000
_cell.length_c   1.000
_cell.angle_alpha   90.00
_cell.angle_beta   90.00
_cell.angle_gamma   90.00
#
_symmetry.space_group_name_H-M   'P 1'
#
loop_
_entity.id
_entity.type
_entity.pdbx_description
1 polymer ?
#
loop_
_entity_poly.entity_id
_entity_poly.type
_entity_poly.pdbx_seq_one_letter_code
_entity_poly.pdbx_strand_id
1 'polypeptide(L)'
;MVNSLTSKLQIGSPLASLYLLGNPDHYTNMKFKVFWWKSYVYEVEKSWRSEKDLETPVNDEPGSGMRTCPDTEEDVEAEAVILRKNLNGYVGTTNVDDYKFRAESCEKICLYEYIQMSTKLKRTKQQLHEFLTTVLFRSIRPACDL
;
A
#
# COMPACT_ATOMS: atom_id res chain seq x y z
N MET A 1 -38.05 -29.87 -16.42
CA MET A 1 -36.70 -29.29 -16.35
C MET A 1 -36.36 -29.05 -14.89
N VAL A 2 -35.96 -30.13 -14.21
CA VAL A 2 -35.69 -30.11 -12.76
C VAL A 2 -34.19 -30.15 -12.60
N ASN A 3 -33.67 -29.05 -12.06
CA ASN A 3 -32.37 -28.93 -11.41
C ASN A 3 -31.17 -28.37 -12.21
N SER A 4 -31.22 -27.08 -12.53
CA SER A 4 -30.01 -26.27 -12.85
C SER A 4 -29.41 -25.55 -11.62
N LEU A 5 -29.86 -25.87 -10.40
CA LEU A 5 -29.39 -25.22 -9.16
C LEU A 5 -28.40 -26.08 -8.34
N THR A 6 -28.40 -27.40 -8.50
CA THR A 6 -27.53 -28.31 -7.71
C THR A 6 -26.09 -28.45 -8.23
N SER A 7 -25.75 -27.93 -9.42
CA SER A 7 -24.38 -27.96 -9.94
C SER A 7 -23.42 -26.96 -9.30
N LYS A 8 -23.90 -26.06 -8.42
CA LYS A 8 -23.09 -24.96 -7.85
C LYS A 8 -22.53 -25.17 -6.44
N LEU A 9 -22.78 -26.31 -5.79
CA LEU A 9 -22.34 -26.55 -4.40
C LEU A 9 -21.48 -27.81 -4.17
N GLN A 10 -21.05 -28.50 -5.23
CA GLN A 10 -20.16 -29.64 -5.07
C GLN A 10 -18.70 -29.16 -5.06
N ILE A 11 -18.10 -29.20 -3.88
CA ILE A 11 -16.64 -29.17 -3.75
C ILE A 11 -16.11 -30.44 -4.40
N GLY A 12 -15.17 -30.30 -5.35
CA GLY A 12 -14.58 -31.45 -6.03
C GLY A 12 -13.91 -32.39 -5.03
N SER A 13 -13.95 -33.70 -5.27
CA SER A 13 -13.35 -34.71 -4.39
C SER A 13 -11.89 -34.42 -3.97
N PRO A 14 -11.02 -33.84 -4.83
CA PRO A 14 -9.68 -33.42 -4.41
C PRO A 14 -9.69 -32.34 -3.32
N LEU A 15 -10.58 -31.35 -3.44
CA LEU A 15 -10.72 -30.26 -2.47
C LEU A 15 -11.36 -30.75 -1.17
N ALA A 16 -12.32 -31.68 -1.23
CA ALA A 16 -12.86 -32.35 -0.03
C ALA A 16 -11.78 -33.13 0.71
N SER A 17 -10.97 -33.90 -0.02
CA SER A 17 -9.85 -34.68 0.55
C SER A 17 -8.79 -33.78 1.17
N LEU A 18 -8.57 -32.59 0.61
CA LEU A 18 -7.70 -31.55 1.15
C LEU A 18 -8.11 -31.12 2.56
N TYR A 19 -9.38 -30.79 2.73
CA TYR A 19 -9.96 -30.38 4.01
C TYR A 19 -10.00 -31.53 5.03
N LEU A 20 -10.32 -32.75 4.59
CA LEU A 20 -10.30 -33.94 5.44
C LEU A 20 -8.90 -34.26 5.98
N LEU A 21 -7.84 -33.94 5.21
CA LEU A 21 -6.45 -34.10 5.64
C LEU A 21 -5.94 -32.92 6.48
N GLY A 22 -6.75 -31.88 6.70
CA GLY A 22 -6.39 -30.71 7.50
C GLY A 22 -5.38 -29.78 6.81
N ASN A 23 -5.22 -29.89 5.49
CA ASN A 23 -4.31 -29.01 4.76
C ASN A 23 -4.87 -27.58 4.67
N PRO A 24 -4.03 -26.55 4.81
CA PRO A 24 -4.46 -25.16 4.66
C PRO A 24 -4.86 -24.87 3.21
N ASP A 25 -5.91 -24.08 3.02
CA ASP A 25 -6.42 -23.65 1.70
C ASP A 25 -5.43 -22.75 0.94
N HIS A 26 -4.40 -22.26 1.62
CA HIS A 26 -3.43 -21.31 1.08
C HIS A 26 -2.02 -21.91 1.01
N TYR A 27 -1.63 -22.39 -0.17
CA TYR A 27 -0.27 -22.87 -0.44
C TYR A 27 0.67 -21.73 -0.77
N THR A 28 1.33 -21.17 0.25
CA THR A 28 2.49 -20.31 0.01
C THR A 28 3.50 -20.48 1.13
N ASN A 29 4.76 -20.76 0.77
CA ASN A 29 5.88 -20.79 1.71
C ASN A 29 6.33 -19.36 2.10
N MET A 30 5.86 -18.34 1.39
CA MET A 30 6.24 -16.94 1.58
C MET A 30 5.03 -16.02 1.61
N LYS A 31 5.09 -14.99 2.45
CA LYS A 31 4.08 -13.93 2.48
C LYS A 31 4.62 -12.72 1.74
N PHE A 32 3.96 -12.37 0.63
CA PHE A 32 4.30 -11.17 -0.12
C PHE A 32 3.77 -9.93 0.60
N LYS A 33 4.58 -8.87 0.63
CA LYS A 33 4.14 -7.56 1.08
C LYS A 33 3.71 -6.72 -0.11
N VAL A 34 2.54 -6.10 0.02
CA VAL A 34 2.01 -5.20 -1.01
C VAL A 34 2.87 -3.94 -1.03
N PHE A 35 3.40 -3.61 -2.20
CA PHE A 35 4.17 -2.39 -2.42
C PHE A 35 3.69 -1.70 -3.70
N TRP A 36 3.31 -0.43 -3.56
CA TRP A 36 2.77 0.39 -4.65
C TRP A 36 3.90 1.07 -5.42
N TRP A 37 4.74 0.25 -6.06
CA TRP A 37 5.97 0.69 -6.73
C TRP A 37 5.74 1.78 -7.78
N LYS A 38 4.77 1.60 -8.68
CA LYS A 38 4.47 2.56 -9.75
C LYS A 38 4.14 3.95 -9.20
N SER A 39 3.19 4.02 -8.25
CA SER A 39 2.82 5.26 -7.55
C SER A 39 4.00 5.92 -6.86
N TYR A 40 4.83 5.12 -6.18
CA TYR A 40 6.00 5.63 -5.49
C TYR A 40 7.02 6.24 -6.46
N VAL A 41 7.34 5.54 -7.55
CA VAL A 41 8.27 6.02 -8.57
C VAL A 41 7.73 7.30 -9.21
N TYR A 42 6.44 7.36 -9.51
CA TYR A 42 5.80 8.57 -10.04
C TYR A 42 5.96 9.77 -9.08
N GLU A 43 5.67 9.58 -7.79
CA GLU A 43 5.82 10.63 -6.78
C GLU A 43 7.28 11.07 -6.59
N VAL A 44 8.22 10.13 -6.67
CA VAL A 44 9.66 10.44 -6.70
C VAL A 44 9.94 11.26 -7.95
N GLU A 45 9.72 10.74 -9.15
CA GLU A 45 9.97 11.44 -10.43
C GLU A 45 9.36 12.83 -10.51
N LYS A 46 8.15 13.03 -9.97
CA LYS A 46 7.49 14.33 -9.90
C LYS A 46 8.37 15.40 -9.26
N SER A 47 9.16 15.06 -8.25
CA SER A 47 10.06 16.01 -7.58
C SER A 47 11.34 16.34 -8.36
N TRP A 48 11.67 15.57 -9.40
CA TRP A 48 12.78 15.85 -10.33
C TRP A 48 12.33 16.54 -11.62
N ARG A 49 11.03 16.52 -11.95
CA ARG A 49 10.46 17.21 -13.12
C ARG A 49 10.28 18.69 -12.82
N SER A 50 10.59 19.55 -13.80
CA SER A 50 10.27 20.98 -13.68
C SER A 50 8.77 21.19 -13.91
N GLU A 51 8.17 22.24 -13.36
CA GLU A 51 6.72 22.54 -13.55
C GLU A 51 6.32 22.54 -15.04
N LYS A 52 7.24 22.94 -15.91
CA LYS A 52 7.07 22.96 -17.38
C LYS A 52 6.91 21.56 -18.01
N ASP A 53 7.41 20.52 -17.36
CA ASP A 53 7.37 19.13 -17.84
C ASP A 53 6.11 18.39 -17.37
N LEU A 54 5.35 18.97 -16.43
CA LEU A 54 4.10 18.42 -15.88
C LEU A 54 2.86 18.95 -16.61
N GLU A 55 2.99 20.05 -17.36
CA GLU A 55 1.89 20.74 -18.04
C GLU A 55 1.72 20.33 -19.50
N THR A 56 2.56 19.48 -20.07
CA THR A 56 2.36 19.04 -21.47
C THR A 56 1.26 17.98 -21.52
N PRO A 57 0.06 18.29 -22.06
CA PRO A 57 -0.83 17.23 -22.51
C PRO A 57 -0.12 16.51 -23.65
N VAL A 58 -0.24 15.19 -23.69
CA VAL A 58 0.28 14.32 -24.74
C VAL A 58 -0.13 14.89 -26.10
N ASN A 59 0.80 15.58 -26.75
CA ASN A 59 0.73 15.93 -28.16
C ASN A 59 1.99 15.35 -28.78
N ASP A 60 1.78 14.53 -29.79
CA ASP A 60 2.74 13.64 -30.42
C ASP A 60 3.96 14.38 -30.97
N GLU A 61 5.14 14.21 -30.36
CA GLU A 61 6.44 14.53 -30.99
C GLU A 61 7.53 13.53 -30.55
N PRO A 62 8.12 12.75 -31.47
CA PRO A 62 9.10 11.72 -31.14
C PRO A 62 10.51 12.30 -31.20
N GLY A 63 11.08 12.69 -30.05
CA GLY A 63 12.47 13.13 -30.05
C GLY A 63 13.03 13.51 -28.69
N SER A 64 13.81 12.59 -28.12
CA SER A 64 14.83 12.81 -27.08
C SER A 64 14.36 12.92 -25.62
N GLY A 65 14.32 11.78 -24.92
CA GLY A 65 14.37 11.78 -23.45
C GLY A 65 14.14 10.42 -22.80
N MET A 66 15.25 9.72 -22.48
CA MET A 66 15.35 8.62 -21.50
C MET A 66 14.57 7.32 -21.79
N ARG A 67 15.20 6.16 -21.53
CA ARG A 67 14.64 4.83 -21.72
C ARG A 67 13.41 4.61 -20.84
N THR A 68 12.21 4.76 -21.39
CA THR A 68 11.05 4.01 -20.93
C THR A 68 11.08 2.64 -21.58
N CYS A 69 10.78 1.63 -20.78
CA CYS A 69 10.57 0.27 -21.27
C CYS A 69 9.37 0.30 -22.24
N PRO A 70 9.41 -0.39 -23.41
CA PRO A 70 8.37 -0.27 -24.44
C PRO A 70 6.98 -0.84 -24.07
N ASP A 71 6.77 -1.33 -22.84
CA ASP A 71 5.56 -2.07 -22.45
C ASP A 71 4.59 -1.23 -21.59
N THR A 72 4.52 0.09 -21.74
CA THR A 72 3.55 0.89 -20.97
C THR A 72 2.89 1.95 -21.85
N GLU A 73 2.06 1.45 -22.76
CA GLU A 73 0.93 2.22 -23.26
C GLU A 73 -0.09 2.35 -22.12
N GLU A 74 -0.58 3.57 -21.94
CA GLU A 74 -1.81 3.93 -21.21
C GLU A 74 -1.75 4.03 -19.67
N ASP A 75 -2.35 5.13 -19.20
CA ASP A 75 -2.79 5.41 -17.83
C ASP A 75 -1.74 5.76 -16.76
N VAL A 76 -1.09 6.92 -16.92
CA VAL A 76 -0.82 7.76 -15.75
C VAL A 76 -2.10 8.55 -15.45
N GLU A 77 -3.17 7.85 -15.12
CA GLU A 77 -4.35 8.49 -14.52
C GLU A 77 -3.91 9.21 -13.26
N ALA A 78 -4.40 10.45 -13.06
CA ALA A 78 -4.14 11.21 -11.86
C ALA A 78 -4.43 10.32 -10.63
N GLU A 79 -3.41 10.05 -9.83
CA GLU A 79 -3.50 9.07 -8.75
C GLU A 79 -4.66 9.45 -7.82
N ALA A 80 -5.66 8.57 -7.73
CA ALA A 80 -6.86 8.82 -6.96
C ALA A 80 -6.51 8.98 -5.47
N VAL A 81 -6.65 10.20 -4.95
CA VAL A 81 -6.39 10.51 -3.54
C VAL A 81 -7.62 10.21 -2.70
N ILE A 82 -7.41 9.57 -1.54
CA ILE A 82 -8.47 9.33 -0.56
C ILE A 82 -8.60 10.57 0.33
N LEU A 83 -9.70 11.30 0.22
CA LEU A 83 -9.99 12.43 1.10
C LEU A 83 -10.50 11.97 2.46
N ARG A 84 -9.79 12.36 3.52
CA ARG A 84 -10.16 12.09 4.91
C ARG A 84 -10.52 13.40 5.62
N LYS A 85 -11.72 13.46 6.20
CA LYS A 85 -12.15 14.59 7.03
C LYS A 85 -11.55 14.48 8.42
N ASN A 86 -10.82 15.51 8.83
CA ASN A 86 -10.30 15.70 10.18
C ASN A 86 -11.03 16.89 10.85
N LEU A 87 -10.79 17.13 12.15
CA LEU A 87 -11.40 18.26 12.87
C LEU A 87 -11.09 19.62 12.22
N ASN A 88 -9.92 19.76 11.61
CA ASN A 88 -9.42 21.03 11.07
C ASN A 88 -9.51 21.12 9.53
N GLY A 89 -10.22 20.21 8.86
CA GLY A 89 -10.40 20.27 7.40
C GLY A 89 -10.35 18.90 6.70
N TYR A 90 -9.94 18.90 5.44
CA TYR A 90 -9.76 17.70 4.62
C TYR A 90 -8.27 17.43 4.39
N VAL A 91 -7.87 16.17 4.54
CA VAL A 91 -6.51 15.71 4.25
C VAL A 91 -6.60 14.66 3.16
N GLY A 92 -5.91 14.89 2.05
CA GLY A 92 -5.70 13.88 1.02
C GLY A 92 -4.69 12.85 1.52
N THR A 93 -5.02 11.57 1.40
CA THR A 93 -4.13 10.46 1.75
C THR A 93 -4.01 9.49 0.58
N THR A 94 -2.82 8.94 0.40
CA THR A 94 -2.51 8.00 -0.69
C THR A 94 -1.93 6.70 -0.12
N ASN A 95 -1.82 5.68 -0.98
CA ASN A 95 -1.23 4.40 -0.58
C ASN A 95 0.29 4.47 -0.32
N VAL A 96 0.95 5.52 -0.82
CA VAL A 96 2.40 5.74 -0.72
C VAL A 96 2.82 6.53 0.52
N ASP A 97 1.90 7.25 1.15
CA ASP A 97 2.19 8.17 2.27
C ASP A 97 2.93 7.49 3.43
N ASP A 98 2.65 6.22 3.73
CA ASP A 98 3.22 5.49 4.87
C ASP A 98 4.75 5.29 4.80
N TYR A 99 5.33 5.31 3.60
CA TYR A 99 6.78 5.20 3.42
C TYR A 99 7.41 6.47 2.83
N LYS A 100 6.59 7.36 2.25
CA LYS A 100 6.98 8.75 1.95
C LYS A 100 7.27 9.52 3.24
N PHE A 101 6.38 9.43 4.22
CA PHE A 101 6.46 10.14 5.51
C PHE A 101 6.89 9.22 6.66
N ARG A 102 7.84 8.30 6.40
CA ARG A 102 8.39 7.41 7.43
C ARG A 102 9.04 8.22 8.56
N ALA A 103 9.01 7.67 9.78
CA ALA A 103 9.61 8.31 10.95
C ALA A 103 11.12 8.52 10.77
N GLU A 104 11.66 9.57 11.39
CA GLU A 104 13.09 9.94 11.34
C GLU A 104 14.01 8.80 11.81
N SER A 105 13.56 8.01 12.81
CA SER A 105 14.29 6.83 13.26
C SER A 105 14.50 5.77 12.17
N CYS A 106 13.64 5.75 11.16
CA CYS A 106 13.69 4.84 10.01
C CYS A 106 14.31 5.50 8.76
N GLU A 107 14.87 6.70 8.87
CA GLU A 107 15.45 7.42 7.72
C GLU A 107 16.66 6.70 7.15
N LYS A 108 17.49 6.11 8.03
CA LYS A 108 18.72 5.38 7.69
C LYS A 108 18.47 4.03 7.02
N ILE A 109 17.24 3.53 7.07
CA ILE A 109 16.85 2.23 6.52
C ILE A 109 16.39 2.48 5.09
N CYS A 110 16.87 1.66 4.15
CA CYS A 110 16.43 1.79 2.76
C CYS A 110 14.95 1.39 2.62
N LEU A 111 14.28 1.88 1.57
CA LEU A 111 12.85 1.66 1.38
C LEU A 111 12.50 0.16 1.34
N TYR A 112 13.35 -0.65 0.72
CA TYR A 112 13.16 -2.10 0.62
C TYR A 112 13.08 -2.76 2.00
N GLU A 113 14.07 -2.51 2.87
CA GLU A 113 14.10 -3.04 4.23
C GLU A 113 12.93 -2.50 5.06
N TYR A 114 12.59 -1.21 4.91
CA TYR A 114 11.44 -0.62 5.58
C TYR A 114 10.14 -1.35 5.22
N ILE A 115 9.90 -1.63 3.95
CA ILE A 115 8.69 -2.36 3.52
C ILE A 115 8.69 -3.78 4.09
N GLN A 116 9.84 -4.46 4.07
CA GLN A 116 9.95 -5.82 4.62
C GLN A 116 9.65 -5.89 6.11
N MET A 117 9.99 -4.87 6.88
CA MET A 117 9.81 -4.86 8.33
C MET A 117 8.49 -4.19 8.76
N SER A 118 7.98 -3.22 8.01
CA SER A 118 6.78 -2.44 8.37
C SER A 118 5.49 -3.21 8.10
N THR A 119 4.56 -3.21 9.06
CA THR A 119 3.27 -3.87 8.90
C THR A 119 2.15 -2.90 9.22
N LYS A 120 1.29 -2.63 8.23
CA LYS A 120 0.12 -1.76 8.40
C LYS A 120 -0.96 -2.52 9.16
N LEU A 121 -1.42 -1.96 10.28
CA LEU A 121 -2.48 -2.53 11.09
C LEU A 121 -3.71 -1.62 11.02
N LYS A 122 -4.85 -2.19 10.63
CA LYS A 122 -6.14 -1.53 10.78
C LYS A 122 -6.48 -1.48 12.26
N ARG A 123 -6.84 -0.30 12.77
CA ARG A 123 -7.27 -0.10 14.15
C ARG A 123 -8.69 0.45 14.17
N THR A 124 -9.52 -0.07 15.07
CA THR A 124 -10.80 0.55 15.41
C THR A 124 -10.58 1.87 16.15
N LYS A 125 -11.62 2.69 16.31
CA LYS A 125 -11.51 3.95 17.06
C LYS A 125 -11.03 3.73 18.50
N GLN A 126 -11.51 2.67 19.15
CA GLN A 126 -11.09 2.30 20.50
C GLN A 126 -9.61 1.88 20.53
N GLN A 127 -9.19 0.99 19.63
CA GLN A 127 -7.79 0.56 19.54
C GLN A 127 -6.84 1.70 19.18
N LEU A 128 -7.29 2.65 18.35
CA LEU A 128 -6.51 3.85 18.02
C LEU A 128 -6.36 4.74 19.25
N HIS A 129 -7.43 4.98 20.00
CA HIS A 129 -7.38 5.75 21.24
C HIS A 129 -6.43 5.12 22.25
N GLU A 130 -6.56 3.82 22.50
CA GLU A 130 -5.66 3.08 23.41
C GLU A 130 -4.19 3.15 22.95
N PHE A 131 -3.94 2.98 21.65
CA PHE A 131 -2.59 3.07 21.09
C PHE A 131 -2.00 4.48 21.26
N LEU A 132 -2.75 5.52 20.92
CA LEU A 132 -2.28 6.90 21.07
C LEU A 132 -2.04 7.25 22.53
N THR A 133 -2.94 6.85 23.43
CA THR A 133 -2.75 7.03 24.87
C THR A 133 -1.48 6.30 25.34
N THR A 134 -1.29 5.03 24.99
CA THR A 134 -0.12 4.24 25.42
C THR A 134 1.21 4.79 24.88
N VAL A 135 1.25 5.22 23.62
CA VAL A 135 2.47 5.73 22.98
C VAL A 135 2.81 7.13 23.48
N LEU A 136 1.82 8.02 23.64
CA LEU A 136 2.04 9.36 24.20
C LEU A 136 2.47 9.29 25.68
N PHE A 137 1.90 8.39 26.48
CA PHE A 137 2.33 8.19 27.88
C PHE A 137 3.76 7.64 28.01
N ARG A 138 4.25 6.86 27.03
CA ARG A 138 5.66 6.41 27.01
C ARG A 138 6.63 7.51 26.58
N SER A 139 6.19 8.43 25.73
CA SER A 139 7.02 9.57 25.30
C SER A 139 7.13 10.70 26.34
N ILE A 140 6.25 10.74 27.35
CA ILE A 140 6.17 11.81 28.37
C ILE A 140 6.83 11.41 29.69
N ARG A 141 7.27 10.17 29.90
CA ARG A 141 8.14 9.87 31.05
C ARG A 141 9.55 10.37 30.72
N PRO A 142 10.05 11.45 31.36
CA PRO A 142 11.50 11.67 31.36
C PRO A 142 12.14 10.43 31.98
N ALA A 143 13.32 10.06 31.48
CA ALA A 143 14.21 9.14 32.15
C ALA A 143 14.63 9.72 33.52
N CYS A 144 13.73 9.64 34.48
CA CYS A 144 14.03 9.71 35.90
C CYS A 144 13.52 8.38 36.44
N ASP A 145 14.44 7.44 36.67
CA ASP A 145 14.56 6.72 37.94
C ASP A 145 15.67 5.66 37.83
N LEU A 146 16.71 5.91 38.65
CA LEU A 146 17.83 5.06 39.12
C LEU A 146 19.03 4.83 38.19
#